data_AF-A0A964KQ17-F1
#
_entry.id   AF-A0A964KQ17-F1
#
_cell.length_a   1.000
_cell.length_b   1.000
_cell.length_c   1.000
_cell.angle_alpha   90.00
_cell.angle_beta   90.00
_cell.angle_gamma   90.00
#
_symmetry.space_group_name_H-M   'P 1'
#
loop_
_entity.id
_entity.type
_entity.pdbx_description
1 polymer ?
#
loop_
_entity_poly.entity_id
_entity_poly.type
_entity_poly.pdbx_seq_one_letter_code
_entity_poly.pdbx_strand_id
1 'polypeptide(L)'
;MPHLISFDIDGTLVTGNGPGPITLEMVRRALEHGHIIGSASDRPTQDQKNMWERAGIEVSFTIGKHRLSLIKEQFTEVEAYYHIGDTELDEHYAVMHGFEFLQVQTMDPHPWMHNEEGQVLWGPQGRGPLGSKPADAT
;
A
#
# COMPACT_ATOMS: atom_id res chain seq x y z
N MET A 1 18.26 1.49 -2.44
CA MET A 1 17.91 2.19 -1.19
C MET A 1 16.48 1.81 -0.83
N PRO A 2 15.94 2.06 0.38
CA PRO A 2 14.55 1.75 0.64
C PRO A 2 13.63 2.63 -0.20
N HIS A 3 12.53 2.08 -0.69
CA HIS A 3 11.39 2.87 -1.13
C HIS A 3 10.51 3.20 0.08
N LEU A 4 9.83 4.35 0.03
CA LEU A 4 8.70 4.64 0.91
C LEU A 4 7.42 4.28 0.17
N ILE A 5 6.61 3.40 0.77
CA ILE A 5 5.36 2.91 0.19
C ILE A 5 4.21 3.31 1.11
N SER A 6 3.41 4.26 0.63
CA SER A 6 2.16 4.65 1.25
C SER A 6 1.02 3.87 0.62
N PHE A 7 0.16 3.28 1.44
CA PHE A 7 -1.05 2.60 0.97
C PHE A 7 -2.29 3.44 1.32
N ASP A 8 -3.21 3.63 0.38
CA ASP A 8 -4.61 3.76 0.75
C ASP A 8 -5.12 2.41 1.32
N ILE A 9 -6.30 2.42 1.93
CA ILE A 9 -6.86 1.25 2.62
C ILE A 9 -8.07 0.68 1.87
N ASP A 10 -9.09 1.50 1.63
CA ASP A 10 -10.33 1.06 1.00
C ASP A 10 -10.08 0.83 -0.49
N GLY A 11 -10.59 -0.23 -1.11
CA GLY A 11 -10.28 -0.55 -2.52
C GLY A 11 -8.84 -1.01 -2.81
N THR A 12 -7.90 -0.83 -1.87
CA THR A 12 -6.46 -1.07 -2.06
C THR A 12 -5.93 -2.26 -1.26
N LEU A 13 -6.12 -2.27 0.06
CA LEU A 13 -5.73 -3.40 0.91
C LEU A 13 -6.87 -4.40 1.04
N VAL A 14 -6.55 -5.68 1.25
CA VAL A 14 -7.55 -6.73 1.53
C VAL A 14 -8.38 -6.48 2.79
N THR A 15 -7.92 -5.60 3.68
CA THR A 15 -8.62 -5.18 4.91
C THR A 15 -9.50 -3.93 4.70
N GLY A 16 -9.53 -3.39 3.49
CA GLY A 16 -10.35 -2.27 3.07
C GLY A 16 -11.85 -2.58 3.04
N ASN A 17 -12.67 -1.53 3.10
CA ASN A 17 -14.08 -1.57 2.74
C ASN A 17 -14.15 -1.55 1.21
N GLY A 18 -14.81 -2.54 0.62
CA GLY A 18 -14.52 -2.90 -0.77
C GLY A 18 -13.07 -3.41 -0.85
N PRO A 19 -12.79 -4.64 -0.40
CA PRO A 19 -11.43 -5.14 -0.26
C PRO A 19 -10.62 -5.02 -1.55
N GLY A 20 -9.43 -4.46 -1.43
CA GLY A 20 -8.48 -4.36 -2.53
C GLY A 20 -7.61 -5.60 -2.69
N PRO A 21 -6.74 -5.61 -3.71
CA PRO A 21 -5.98 -6.79 -4.08
C PRO A 21 -4.63 -6.90 -3.34
N ILE A 22 -4.17 -5.88 -2.62
CA ILE A 22 -2.90 -5.95 -1.87
C ILE A 22 -3.10 -6.72 -0.58
N THR A 23 -2.43 -7.87 -0.47
CA THR A 23 -2.50 -8.71 0.73
C THR A 23 -1.59 -8.20 1.84
N LEU A 24 -1.95 -8.48 3.10
CA LEU A 24 -1.07 -8.16 4.23
C LEU A 24 0.28 -8.89 4.15
N GLU A 25 0.33 -10.02 3.46
CA GLU A 25 1.56 -10.77 3.24
C GLU A 25 2.50 -10.09 2.24
N MET A 26 1.96 -9.39 1.24
CA MET A 26 2.77 -8.50 0.39
C MET A 26 3.34 -7.35 1.21
N VAL A 27 2.54 -6.77 2.10
CA VAL A 27 2.98 -5.67 2.98
C VAL A 27 4.10 -6.13 3.93
N ARG A 28 4.01 -7.33 4.50
CA ARG A 28 5.10 -7.91 5.33
C ARG A 28 6.38 -8.10 4.54
N ARG A 29 6.29 -8.64 3.32
CA ARG A 29 7.47 -8.77 2.44
C ARG A 29 8.09 -7.43 2.07
N ALA A 30 7.30 -6.38 1.90
CA ALA A 30 7.84 -5.02 1.69
C ALA A 30 8.70 -4.57 2.89
N LEU A 31 8.26 -4.83 4.13
CA LEU A 31 9.06 -4.59 5.33
C LEU A 31 10.34 -5.44 5.37
N GLU A 32 10.23 -6.73 5.05
CA GLU A 32 11.37 -7.66 5.01
C GLU A 32 12.42 -7.26 3.97
N HIS A 33 11.98 -6.64 2.87
CA HIS A 33 12.84 -6.04 1.84
C HIS A 33 13.44 -4.69 2.28
N GLY A 34 13.15 -4.24 3.50
CA GLY A 34 13.68 -3.02 4.11
C GLY A 34 12.99 -1.74 3.66
N HIS A 35 11.81 -1.82 3.04
CA HIS A 35 11.04 -0.62 2.66
C HIS A 35 10.37 0.04 3.86
N ILE A 36 10.19 1.36 3.77
CA ILE A 36 9.41 2.13 4.75
C ILE A 36 7.95 2.05 4.32
N ILE A 37 7.08 1.51 5.18
CA ILE A 37 5.65 1.39 4.86
C ILE A 37 4.78 2.22 5.80
N GLY A 38 3.65 2.68 5.28
CA GLY A 38 2.61 3.33 6.06
C GLY A 38 1.33 3.49 5.28
N SER A 39 0.31 4.08 5.91
CA SER A 39 -0.96 4.37 5.24
C SER A 39 -1.24 5.86 5.16
N ALA A 40 -1.80 6.26 4.03
CA ALA A 40 -2.45 7.55 3.84
C ALA A 40 -3.86 7.29 3.32
N SER A 41 -4.86 7.42 4.20
CA SER A 41 -6.25 7.08 3.89
C SER A 41 -7.21 8.17 4.34
N ASP A 42 -8.42 8.19 3.78
CA ASP A 42 -9.52 9.06 4.24
C ASP A 42 -10.13 8.57 5.57
N ARG A 43 -9.80 7.33 5.98
CA ARG A 43 -10.13 6.83 7.31
C ARG A 43 -9.48 7.70 8.40
N PRO A 44 -10.14 7.94 9.54
CA PRO A 44 -9.53 8.57 10.72
C PRO A 44 -8.21 7.89 11.09
N THR A 45 -7.19 8.67 11.47
CA THR A 45 -5.85 8.13 11.79
C THR A 45 -5.88 7.01 12.83
N GLN A 46 -6.75 7.11 13.84
CA GLN A 46 -6.87 6.06 14.85
C GLN A 46 -7.39 4.75 14.26
N ASP A 47 -8.30 4.80 13.29
CA ASP A 47 -8.82 3.60 12.62
C ASP A 47 -7.76 2.94 11.75
N GLN A 48 -6.90 3.74 11.11
CA GLN A 48 -5.73 3.21 10.39
C GLN A 48 -4.78 2.48 11.34
N LYS A 49 -4.44 3.09 12.49
CA LYS A 49 -3.59 2.46 13.52
C LYS A 49 -4.18 1.15 14.03
N ASN A 50 -5.46 1.15 14.36
CA ASN A 50 -6.16 -0.04 14.85
C ASN A 50 -6.18 -1.16 13.79
N MET A 51 -6.27 -0.81 12.50
CA MET A 51 -6.20 -1.79 11.40
C MET A 51 -4.83 -2.46 11.33
N TRP A 52 -3.75 -1.68 11.38
CA TRP A 52 -2.38 -2.20 11.38
C TRP A 52 -2.05 -3.03 12.63
N GLU A 53 -2.50 -2.59 13.80
CA GLU A 53 -2.34 -3.31 15.06
C GLU A 53 -3.04 -4.69 15.00
N ARG A 54 -4.28 -4.75 14.51
CA ARG A 54 -5.00 -6.03 14.31
C ARG A 54 -4.32 -6.94 13.31
N ALA A 55 -3.67 -6.38 12.30
CA ALA A 55 -2.87 -7.13 11.32
C ALA A 55 -1.53 -7.62 11.90
N GLY A 56 -1.11 -7.13 13.08
CA GLY A 56 0.20 -7.40 13.65
C GLY A 56 1.34 -6.83 12.81
N ILE A 57 1.11 -5.71 12.11
CA ILE A 57 2.11 -5.05 11.26
C ILE A 57 2.42 -3.69 11.85
N GLU A 58 3.70 -3.48 12.19
CA GLU A 58 4.18 -2.17 12.62
C GLU A 58 4.53 -1.32 11.39
N VAL A 59 3.77 -0.25 11.18
CA VAL A 59 4.01 0.70 10.11
C VAL A 59 4.69 1.97 10.62
N SER A 60 5.49 2.61 9.77
CA SER A 60 6.22 3.82 10.12
C SER A 60 5.33 5.06 10.24
N PHE A 61 4.17 5.07 9.58
CA PHE A 61 3.22 6.19 9.66
C PHE A 61 1.77 5.79 9.35
N THR A 62 0.85 6.56 9.91
CA THR A 62 -0.60 6.55 9.62
C THR A 62 -1.07 7.99 9.51
N ILE A 63 -1.62 8.41 8.38
CA ILE A 63 -1.94 9.82 8.14
C ILE A 63 -3.11 10.00 7.16
N GLY A 64 -3.65 11.21 7.05
CA GLY A 64 -4.60 11.55 5.98
C GLY A 64 -3.89 11.87 4.67
N LYS A 65 -4.49 11.54 3.52
CA LYS A 65 -3.92 11.76 2.17
C LYS A 65 -3.44 13.19 1.94
N HIS A 66 -4.21 14.18 2.40
CA HIS A 66 -3.88 15.62 2.34
C HIS A 66 -2.65 16.05 3.16
N ARG A 67 -1.98 15.12 3.86
CA ARG A 67 -0.79 15.40 4.69
C ARG A 67 0.44 14.60 4.25
N LEU A 68 0.41 13.98 3.07
CA LEU A 68 1.54 13.21 2.52
C LEU A 68 2.85 14.03 2.46
N SER A 69 2.78 15.35 2.30
CA SER A 69 3.97 16.22 2.35
C SER A 69 4.79 16.07 3.64
N LEU A 70 4.13 15.86 4.79
CA LEU A 70 4.80 15.71 6.08
C LEU A 70 5.64 14.42 6.17
N ILE A 71 5.30 13.42 5.34
CA ILE A 71 6.06 12.17 5.28
C ILE A 71 7.37 12.39 4.53
N LYS A 72 7.39 13.20 3.46
CA LYS A 72 8.63 13.54 2.74
C LYS A 72 9.59 14.38 3.57
N GLU A 73 9.07 15.20 4.48
CA GLU A 73 9.88 15.96 5.43
C GLU A 73 10.56 15.06 6.47
N GLN A 74 9.91 13.95 6.85
CA GLN A 74 10.41 13.03 7.88
C GLN A 74 11.34 11.95 7.33
N PHE A 75 11.07 11.43 6.14
CA PHE A 75 11.79 10.30 5.55
C PHE A 75 12.54 10.74 4.29
N THR A 76 13.71 11.35 4.45
CA THR A 76 14.47 11.94 3.33
C THR A 76 15.44 10.96 2.65
N GLU A 77 15.81 9.87 3.32
CA GLU A 77 16.79 8.88 2.86
C GLU A 77 16.13 7.69 2.14
N VAL A 78 15.30 7.97 1.14
CA VAL A 78 14.61 6.96 0.33
C VAL A 78 14.85 7.17 -1.17
N GLU A 79 14.76 6.09 -1.94
CA GLU A 79 14.99 6.11 -3.38
C GLU A 79 13.81 6.72 -4.15
N ALA A 80 12.59 6.41 -3.70
CA ALA A 80 11.35 6.88 -4.29
C ALA A 80 10.23 6.89 -3.24
N TYR A 81 9.19 7.67 -3.52
CA TYR A 81 7.98 7.77 -2.72
C TYR A 81 6.80 7.30 -3.57
N TYR A 82 6.22 6.16 -3.21
CA TYR A 82 5.04 5.61 -3.86
C TYR A 82 3.81 5.83 -3.00
N HIS A 83 2.69 6.16 -3.64
CA HIS A 83 1.37 6.03 -3.05
C HIS A 83 0.54 5.06 -3.90
N ILE A 84 0.11 3.96 -3.31
CA ILE A 84 -0.72 2.94 -3.95
C ILE A 84 -2.17 3.19 -3.53
N GLY A 85 -3.04 3.36 -4.50
CA GLY A 85 -4.48 3.61 -4.29
C GLY A 85 -5.31 3.06 -5.44
N ASP A 86 -6.63 3.19 -5.37
CA ASP A 86 -7.57 2.77 -6.39
C ASP A 86 -8.32 3.92 -7.08
N THR A 87 -8.31 5.12 -6.50
CA THR A 87 -9.14 6.25 -6.94
C THR A 87 -8.34 7.41 -7.55
N GLU A 88 -9.02 8.24 -8.35
CA GLU A 88 -8.46 9.51 -8.84
C GLU A 88 -8.12 10.48 -7.69
N LEU A 89 -8.77 10.33 -6.53
CA LEU A 89 -8.48 11.16 -5.35
C LEU A 89 -7.12 10.80 -4.74
N ASP A 90 -6.76 9.52 -4.76
CA ASP A 90 -5.44 9.03 -4.35
C ASP A 90 -4.35 9.61 -5.24
N GLU A 91 -4.56 9.52 -6.56
CA GLU A 91 -3.65 10.09 -7.56
C GLU A 91 -3.47 11.59 -7.33
N HIS A 92 -4.58 12.32 -7.16
CA HIS A 92 -4.57 13.76 -6.95
C HIS A 92 -3.67 14.17 -5.77
N TYR A 93 -3.87 13.55 -4.60
CA TYR A 93 -3.07 13.89 -3.42
C TYR A 93 -1.64 13.37 -3.50
N ALA A 94 -1.41 12.19 -4.07
CA ALA A 94 -0.08 11.65 -4.29
C ALA A 94 0.76 12.62 -5.14
N VAL A 95 0.26 12.96 -6.33
CA VAL A 95 0.95 13.84 -7.27
C VAL A 95 1.12 15.24 -6.70
N MET A 96 0.09 15.79 -6.04
CA MET A 96 0.17 17.10 -5.39
C MET A 96 1.31 17.16 -4.36
N HIS A 97 1.58 16.07 -3.65
CA HIS A 97 2.63 15.98 -2.65
C HIS A 97 3.94 15.36 -3.19
N GLY A 98 4.04 15.16 -4.50
CA GLY A 98 5.24 14.67 -5.17
C GLY A 98 5.56 13.19 -4.88
N PHE A 99 4.54 12.38 -4.63
CA PHE A 99 4.60 10.92 -4.68
C PHE A 99 4.32 10.46 -6.11
N GLU A 100 4.95 9.35 -6.49
CA GLU A 100 4.53 8.58 -7.66
C GLU A 100 3.27 7.78 -7.30
N PHE A 101 2.22 7.94 -8.09
CA PHE A 101 0.97 7.22 -7.89
C PHE A 101 1.01 5.88 -8.63
N LEU A 102 0.70 4.79 -7.93
CA LEU A 102 0.58 3.46 -8.51
C LEU A 102 -0.88 3.00 -8.40
N GLN A 103 -1.56 2.96 -9.54
CA GLN A 103 -2.96 2.53 -9.62
C GLN A 103 -3.05 1.01 -9.42
N VAL A 104 -3.64 0.57 -8.31
CA VAL A 104 -3.53 -0.82 -7.82
C VAL A 104 -4.08 -1.87 -8.80
N GLN A 105 -5.05 -1.51 -9.65
CA GLN A 105 -5.60 -2.41 -10.67
C GLN A 105 -4.77 -2.47 -11.96
N THR A 106 -3.75 -1.64 -12.13
CA THR A 106 -2.99 -1.56 -13.39
C THR A 106 -1.48 -1.52 -13.21
N MET A 107 -0.99 -1.35 -11.98
CA MET A 107 0.43 -1.35 -11.69
C MET A 107 1.07 -2.71 -12.00
N ASP A 108 2.33 -2.68 -12.44
CA ASP A 108 3.15 -3.88 -12.50
C ASP A 108 3.49 -4.33 -11.07
N PRO A 109 3.56 -5.66 -10.81
CA PRO A 109 3.98 -6.15 -9.53
C PRO A 109 5.41 -5.72 -9.21
N HIS A 110 5.62 -5.16 -8.01
CA HIS A 110 6.96 -4.92 -7.50
C HIS A 110 7.59 -6.20 -6.93
N PRO A 111 8.93 -6.28 -6.80
CA PRO A 111 9.61 -7.47 -6.26
C PRO A 111 9.08 -7.95 -4.90
N TRP A 112 8.69 -7.04 -4.00
CA TRP A 112 8.11 -7.38 -2.70
C TRP A 112 6.70 -8.01 -2.78
N MET A 113 6.07 -7.98 -3.96
CA MET A 113 4.78 -8.63 -4.22
C MET A 113 4.93 -10.09 -4.64
N HIS A 114 6.13 -10.55 -5.01
CA HIS A 114 6.40 -11.95 -5.37
C HIS A 114 6.70 -12.81 -4.13
N ASN A 115 6.04 -13.95 -4.00
CA ASN A 115 6.35 -14.93 -2.96
C ASN A 115 7.66 -15.67 -3.28
N GLU A 116 8.06 -16.62 -2.43
CA GLU A 116 9.28 -17.42 -2.61
C GLU A 116 9.30 -18.22 -3.93
N GLU A 117 8.12 -18.54 -4.48
CA GLU A 117 7.95 -19.23 -5.77
C GLU A 117 7.97 -18.27 -6.97
N GLY A 118 8.17 -16.96 -6.75
CA GLY A 118 8.12 -15.93 -7.78
C GLY A 118 6.72 -15.56 -8.24
N GLN A 119 5.67 -16.01 -7.54
CA GLN A 119 4.27 -15.77 -7.89
C GLN A 119 3.72 -14.53 -7.18
N VAL A 120 2.76 -13.87 -7.82
CA VAL A 120 2.01 -12.75 -7.22
C VAL A 120 0.61 -13.22 -6.89
N LEU A 121 0.31 -13.33 -5.59
CA LEU A 121 -0.97 -13.83 -5.08
C LEU A 121 -1.83 -12.66 -4.59
N TRP A 122 -2.69 -12.17 -5.49
CA TRP A 122 -3.54 -11.01 -5.21
C TRP A 122 -4.71 -11.39 -4.30
N GLY A 123 -5.18 -10.44 -3.49
CA GLY A 123 -6.31 -10.63 -2.60
C GLY A 123 -7.54 -11.19 -3.31
N PRO A 124 -8.24 -12.18 -2.75
CA PRO A 124 -9.27 -12.95 -3.45
C PRO A 124 -10.50 -12.14 -3.86
N GLN A 125 -10.70 -10.99 -3.21
CA GLN A 125 -11.86 -10.10 -3.40
C GLN A 125 -11.48 -8.81 -4.14
N GLY A 126 -10.18 -8.51 -4.23
CA GLY A 126 -9.67 -7.37 -4.95
C GLY A 126 -9.46 -7.71 -6.42
N ARG A 127 -9.86 -6.82 -7.32
CA ARG A 127 -9.47 -6.92 -8.73
C ARG A 127 -7.98 -6.56 -8.82
N GLY A 128 -7.11 -7.56 -8.76
CA GLY A 128 -5.70 -7.37 -9.15
C GLY A 128 -5.59 -6.94 -10.62
N PRO A 129 -4.38 -6.64 -11.11
CA PRO A 129 -4.13 -6.37 -12.51
C PRO A 129 -4.75 -7.44 -13.43
N LEU A 130 -5.28 -7.02 -14.58
CA LEU A 130 -5.98 -7.90 -15.50
C LEU A 130 -5.20 -9.20 -15.76
N GLY A 131 -5.82 -10.36 -15.48
CA GLY A 131 -5.20 -11.68 -15.63
C GLY A 131 -4.50 -12.21 -14.37
N SER A 132 -4.56 -11.50 -13.24
CA SER A 132 -3.97 -11.90 -11.96
C SER A 132 -4.57 -13.19 -11.38
N LYS A 133 -3.71 -14.05 -10.82
CA LYS A 133 -4.12 -15.21 -10.02
C LYS A 133 -4.52 -14.74 -8.59
N PRO A 134 -5.74 -15.06 -8.12
CA PRO A 134 -6.10 -14.78 -6.73
C PRO A 134 -5.32 -15.70 -5.78
N ALA A 135 -5.08 -15.22 -4.56
CA ALA A 135 -4.66 -16.06 -3.45
C ALA A 135 -5.78 -17.07 -3.15
N ASP A 136 -5.39 -18.34 -2.95
CA ASP A 136 -6.34 -19.38 -2.57
C ASP A 136 -7.02 -18.99 -1.24
N ALA A 137 -8.35 -19.09 -1.18
CA ALA A 137 -9.09 -18.84 0.04
C ALA A 137 -8.89 -20.03 1.00
N THR A 138 -7.92 -19.92 1.91
CA THR A 138 -7.79 -20.82 3.06
C THR A 138 -8.84 -20.53 4.12
#